data_AF-A0A160TA49-F1
#
_entry.id   AF-A0A160TA49-F1
#
_cell.length_a   1.000
_cell.length_b   1.000
_cell.length_c   1.000
_cell.angle_alpha   90.00
_cell.angle_beta   90.00
_cell.angle_gamma   90.00
#
_symmetry.space_group_name_H-M   'P 1'
#
loop_
_entity.id
_entity.type
_entity.pdbx_description
1 polymer ?
#
loop_
_entity_poly.entity_id
_entity_poly.type
_entity_poly.pdbx_seq_one_letter_code
_entity_poly.pdbx_strand_id
1 'polypeptide(L)'
;MEANGYPVEEKNVADSVAVKLDHSVPQELYSCHTAVVDGYTIEGHVPAAEIDRLLAERPDIAGLAVAGMPIGSPGMETEGVANQPFDVIAFDEAGNMEVYASYKP
;
A
#
# COMPACT_ATOMS: atom_id res chain seq x y z
N MET A 1 -9.10 -3.54 -5.68
CA MET A 1 -8.34 -4.75 -6.06
C MET A 1 -9.15 -5.69 -6.95
N GLU A 2 -10.33 -6.17 -6.52
CA GLU A 2 -11.15 -7.09 -7.34
C GLU A 2 -11.51 -6.54 -8.73
N ALA A 3 -11.91 -5.26 -8.81
CA ALA A 3 -12.21 -4.59 -10.07
C ALA A 3 -11.00 -4.51 -11.03
N ASN A 4 -9.78 -4.65 -10.50
CA ASN A 4 -8.54 -4.70 -11.28
C ASN A 4 -8.08 -6.16 -11.56
N GLY A 5 -8.94 -7.16 -11.33
CA GLY A 5 -8.67 -8.56 -11.69
C GLY A 5 -7.89 -9.36 -10.64
N TYR A 6 -7.62 -8.79 -9.47
CA TYR A 6 -6.96 -9.51 -8.37
C TYR A 6 -7.98 -10.41 -7.64
N PRO A 7 -7.70 -11.72 -7.47
CA PRO A 7 -8.46 -12.53 -6.52
C PRO A 7 -8.14 -12.05 -5.10
N VAL A 8 -9.16 -11.64 -4.35
CA VAL A 8 -9.01 -11.11 -2.99
C VAL A 8 -9.59 -12.09 -1.99
N GLU A 9 -8.81 -12.42 -0.96
CA GLU A 9 -9.30 -13.08 0.24
C GLU A 9 -9.23 -12.09 1.40
N GLU A 10 -10.39 -11.71 1.93
CA GLU A 10 -10.48 -10.78 3.05
C GLU A 10 -10.47 -11.51 4.38
N LYS A 11 -9.59 -11.07 5.29
CA LYS A 11 -9.54 -11.59 6.66
C LYS A 11 -9.60 -10.45 7.66
N ASN A 12 -10.70 -10.41 8.42
CA ASN A 12 -10.79 -9.53 9.57
C ASN A 12 -9.88 -10.04 10.69
N VAL A 13 -8.96 -9.18 11.14
CA VAL A 13 -8.04 -9.46 12.23
C VAL A 13 -8.36 -8.58 13.43
N ALA A 14 -8.30 -9.14 14.63
CA ALA A 14 -8.57 -8.40 15.86
C ALA A 14 -7.45 -7.41 16.20
N ASP A 15 -6.23 -7.73 15.80
CA ASP A 15 -5.04 -6.91 15.99
C ASP A 15 -4.31 -6.71 14.66
N SER A 16 -4.57 -5.58 14.01
CA SER A 16 -3.91 -5.22 12.75
C SER A 16 -2.47 -4.75 12.96
N VAL A 17 -2.09 -4.34 14.18
CA VAL A 17 -0.72 -3.91 14.48
C VAL A 17 0.21 -5.12 14.52
N ALA A 18 -0.23 -6.22 15.13
CA ALA A 18 0.51 -7.48 15.10
C ALA A 18 0.80 -7.93 13.66
N VAL A 19 -0.19 -7.85 12.76
CA VAL A 19 -0.02 -8.20 11.34
C VAL A 19 1.02 -7.29 10.67
N LYS A 20 0.96 -5.98 10.89
CA LYS A 20 1.93 -5.03 10.30
C LYS A 20 3.36 -5.31 10.77
N LEU A 21 3.54 -5.63 12.05
CA LEU A 21 4.84 -6.00 12.62
C LEU A 21 5.37 -7.31 12.02
N ASP A 22 4.52 -8.33 11.89
CA ASP A 22 4.89 -9.62 11.29
C ASP A 22 5.32 -9.47 9.82
N HIS A 23 4.83 -8.44 9.14
CA HIS A 23 5.17 -8.10 7.75
C HIS A 23 6.24 -7.00 7.62
N SER A 24 6.94 -6.67 8.71
CA SER A 24 8.03 -5.67 8.75
C SER A 24 7.63 -4.29 8.21
N VAL A 25 6.35 -3.92 8.30
CA VAL A 25 5.88 -2.61 7.88
C VAL A 25 6.46 -1.55 8.83
N PRO A 26 7.16 -0.52 8.33
CA PRO A 26 7.60 0.60 9.16
C PRO A 26 6.40 1.31 9.81
N GLN A 27 6.55 1.72 11.08
CA GLN A 27 5.45 2.33 11.83
C GLN A 27 4.96 3.64 11.20
N GLU A 28 5.86 4.37 10.56
CA GLU A 28 5.56 5.61 9.81
C GLU A 28 4.64 5.37 8.61
N LEU A 29 4.56 4.13 8.12
CA LEU A 29 3.77 3.75 6.96
C LEU A 29 2.43 3.10 7.31
N TYR A 30 2.09 2.98 8.60
CA TYR A 30 0.86 2.33 9.03
C TYR A 30 -0.39 3.00 8.43
N SER A 31 -1.25 2.16 7.88
CA SER A 31 -2.54 2.48 7.29
C SER A 31 -3.62 1.54 7.83
N CYS A 32 -4.83 1.63 7.27
CA CYS A 32 -6.01 0.90 7.74
C CYS A 32 -5.98 -0.60 7.43
N HIS A 33 -5.29 -1.04 6.39
CA HIS A 33 -5.22 -2.45 5.98
C HIS A 33 -3.85 -2.81 5.41
N THR A 34 -3.56 -4.11 5.44
CA THR A 34 -2.33 -4.72 4.91
C THR A 34 -2.75 -5.91 4.05
N ALA A 35 -2.19 -6.01 2.85
CA ALA A 35 -2.38 -7.14 1.95
C ALA A 35 -1.02 -7.75 1.59
N VAL A 36 -1.03 -8.99 1.12
CA VAL A 36 0.16 -9.66 0.61
C VAL A 36 -0.14 -10.16 -0.80
N VAL A 37 0.74 -9.83 -1.76
CA VAL A 37 0.59 -10.23 -3.16
C VAL A 37 1.93 -10.77 -3.65
N ASP A 38 1.95 -12.04 -4.07
CA ASP A 38 3.16 -12.72 -4.56
C ASP A 38 4.41 -12.61 -3.65
N GLY A 39 4.17 -12.48 -2.33
CA GLY A 39 5.21 -12.34 -1.32
C GLY A 39 5.56 -10.90 -0.95
N TYR A 40 5.03 -9.90 -1.65
CA TYR A 40 5.19 -8.49 -1.31
C TYR A 40 4.09 -7.99 -0.38
N THR A 41 4.45 -7.16 0.59
CA THR A 41 3.52 -6.48 1.49
C THR A 41 2.98 -5.21 0.83
N ILE A 42 1.66 -5.05 0.81
CA ILE A 42 0.96 -3.86 0.30
C ILE A 42 0.20 -3.20 1.45
N GLU A 43 0.65 -2.02 1.86
CA GLU A 43 0.14 -1.31 3.02
C GLU A 43 -0.71 -0.10 2.62
N GLY A 44 -1.98 -0.09 3.03
CA GLY A 44 -2.91 0.99 2.73
C GLY A 44 -3.35 1.07 1.27
N HIS A 45 -3.73 2.28 0.85
CA HIS A 45 -4.39 2.53 -0.43
C HIS A 45 -3.41 2.65 -1.61
N VAL A 46 -2.55 1.65 -1.80
CA VAL A 46 -1.62 1.60 -2.94
C VAL A 46 -2.40 1.43 -4.27
N PRO A 47 -2.17 2.28 -5.29
CA PRO A 47 -2.79 2.12 -6.61
C PRO A 47 -2.42 0.80 -7.26
N ALA A 48 -3.41 0.14 -7.90
CA ALA A 48 -3.19 -1.14 -8.57
C ALA A 48 -2.10 -1.06 -9.66
N ALA A 49 -1.97 0.09 -10.33
CA ALA A 49 -0.91 0.30 -11.33
C ALA A 49 0.51 0.16 -10.74
N GLU A 50 0.73 0.57 -9.49
CA GLU A 50 2.03 0.42 -8.83
C GLU A 50 2.26 -1.02 -8.37
N ILE A 51 1.20 -1.76 -8.04
CA ILE A 51 1.27 -3.19 -7.73
C ILE A 51 1.58 -3.97 -9.01
N ASP A 52 0.94 -3.64 -10.13
CA ASP A 52 1.24 -4.25 -11.43
C ASP A 52 2.71 -4.01 -11.81
N ARG A 53 3.21 -2.79 -11.58
CA ARG A 53 4.63 -2.43 -11.82
C ARG A 53 5.57 -3.23 -10.92
N LEU A 54 5.28 -3.30 -9.62
CA LEU A 54 6.01 -4.12 -8.64
C LEU A 54 6.10 -5.59 -9.08
N LEU A 55 4.98 -6.19 -9.48
CA LEU A 55 4.92 -7.60 -9.86
C LEU A 55 5.62 -7.90 -11.20
N ALA A 56 5.69 -6.91 -12.08
CA ALA A 56 6.41 -7.00 -13.34
C ALA A 56 7.93 -6.84 -13.16
N GLU A 57 8.35 -5.86 -12.36
CA GLU A 57 9.77 -5.53 -12.15
C GLU A 57 10.45 -6.44 -11.13
N ARG A 58 9.69 -6.93 -10.14
CA ARG A 58 10.16 -7.72 -8.99
C ARG A 58 11.44 -7.16 -8.33
N PRO A 59 11.46 -5.89 -7.93
CA PRO A 59 12.58 -5.31 -7.18
C PRO A 59 12.82 -6.04 -5.84
N ASP A 60 14.03 -5.90 -5.32
CA ASP A 60 14.45 -6.43 -4.03
C ASP A 60 13.99 -5.49 -2.90
N ILE A 61 12.69 -5.51 -2.62
CA ILE A 61 12.03 -4.76 -1.56
C ILE A 61 11.03 -5.66 -0.84
N ALA A 62 10.64 -5.29 0.37
CA ALA A 62 9.62 -6.01 1.14
C ALA A 62 8.20 -5.64 0.70
N GLY A 63 7.97 -4.39 0.28
CA GLY A 63 6.63 -3.94 -0.04
C GLY A 63 6.48 -2.49 -0.48
N LEU A 64 5.22 -2.13 -0.76
CA LEU A 64 4.78 -0.76 -1.06
C LEU A 64 3.76 -0.29 -0.01
N ALA A 65 3.78 0.99 0.30
CA ALA A 65 2.85 1.60 1.24
C ALA A 65 2.33 2.96 0.77
N VAL A 66 1.09 3.28 1.14
CA VAL A 66 0.57 4.65 1.20
C VAL A 66 0.22 4.94 2.66
N ALA A 67 1.01 5.81 3.29
CA ALA A 67 0.85 6.14 4.70
C ALA A 67 -0.46 6.91 4.95
N GLY A 68 -1.11 6.61 6.07
CA GLY A 68 -2.37 7.26 6.45
C GLY A 68 -3.52 6.92 5.51
N MET A 69 -4.36 7.93 5.21
CA MET A 69 -5.56 7.78 4.38
C MET A 69 -5.80 9.07 3.56
N PRO A 70 -4.96 9.37 2.56
CA PRO A 70 -5.12 10.59 1.76
C PRO A 70 -6.36 10.52 0.88
N ILE A 71 -7.15 11.60 0.90
CA ILE A 71 -8.34 11.74 0.04
C ILE A 71 -7.91 11.66 -1.43
N GLY A 72 -8.60 10.84 -2.23
CA GLY A 72 -8.27 10.61 -3.63
C GLY A 72 -7.32 9.44 -3.89
N SER A 73 -6.82 8.77 -2.85
CA SER A 73 -6.24 7.42 -3.01
C SER A 73 -7.33 6.39 -3.34
N PRO A 74 -6.99 5.24 -3.96
CA PRO A 74 -7.97 4.23 -4.34
C PRO A 74 -8.92 3.81 -3.21
N GLY A 75 -10.22 4.05 -3.35
CA GLY A 75 -11.23 3.78 -2.32
C GLY A 75 -11.47 4.93 -1.33
N MET A 76 -10.75 6.05 -1.47
CA MET A 76 -10.89 7.29 -0.69
C MET A 76 -11.29 8.49 -1.57
N GLU A 77 -11.73 8.26 -2.80
CA GLU A 77 -12.23 9.30 -3.70
C GLU A 77 -13.53 9.90 -3.14
N THR A 78 -13.65 11.23 -3.16
CA THR A 78 -14.87 11.93 -2.69
C THR A 78 -15.27 12.98 -3.71
N GLU A 79 -16.49 12.88 -4.23
CA GLU A 79 -16.99 13.79 -5.26
C GLU A 79 -17.00 15.25 -4.77
N GLY A 80 -16.45 16.15 -5.59
CA GLY A 80 -16.37 17.57 -5.26
C GLY A 80 -15.27 17.96 -4.27
N VAL A 81 -14.43 17.02 -3.84
CA VAL A 81 -13.26 17.29 -2.99
C VAL A 81 -11.99 17.09 -3.80
N ALA A 82 -11.05 18.04 -3.70
CA ALA A 82 -9.76 17.92 -4.37
C ALA A 82 -8.93 16.78 -3.77
N ASN A 83 -8.27 16.01 -4.63
CA ASN A 83 -7.37 14.95 -4.21
C ASN A 83 -6.20 15.53 -3.41
N GLN A 84 -5.83 14.85 -2.34
CA GLN A 84 -4.61 15.14 -1.59
C GLN A 84 -3.41 14.52 -2.32
N PRO A 85 -2.28 15.22 -2.39
CA PRO A 85 -1.06 14.60 -2.87
C PRO A 85 -0.65 13.47 -1.93
N PHE A 86 -0.16 12.38 -2.49
CA PHE A 86 0.40 11.27 -1.72
C PHE A 86 1.54 10.61 -2.48
N ASP A 87 2.45 10.01 -1.71
CA ASP A 87 3.53 9.21 -2.25
C ASP A 87 3.25 7.73 -1.97
N VAL A 88 3.64 6.89 -2.92
CA VAL A 88 3.78 5.46 -2.74
C VAL A 88 5.22 5.20 -2.33
N ILE A 89 5.42 4.64 -1.15
CA ILE A 89 6.72 4.40 -0.56
C ILE A 89 7.09 2.92 -0.70
N ALA A 90 8.23 2.63 -1.31
CA ALA A 90 8.84 1.32 -1.25
C ALA A 90 9.62 1.18 0.05
N PHE A 91 9.55 0.00 0.67
CA PHE A 91 10.30 -0.29 1.89
C PHE A 91 10.89 -1.71 1.87
N ASP A 92 11.98 -1.90 2.59
CA ASP A 92 12.63 -3.20 2.79
C ASP A 92 12.51 -3.71 4.24
N GLU A 93 12.96 -4.95 4.49
CA GLU A 93 12.92 -5.57 5.83
C GLU A 93 13.85 -4.87 6.84
N ALA A 94 14.82 -4.07 6.37
CA ALA A 94 15.69 -3.28 7.23
C ALA A 94 15.06 -1.93 7.62
N GLY A 95 13.88 -1.61 7.08
CA GLY A 95 13.18 -0.35 7.31
C GLY A 95 13.69 0.81 6.46
N ASN A 96 14.51 0.56 5.43
CA ASN A 96 14.84 1.57 4.45
C ASN A 96 13.60 1.92 3.64
N MET A 97 13.44 3.19 3.29
CA MET A 97 12.27 3.71 2.60
C MET A 97 12.68 4.65 1.46
N GLU A 98 12.02 4.51 0.32
CA GLU A 98 12.18 5.40 -0.83
C GLU A 98 10.86 5.68 -1.54
N VAL A 99 10.77 6.84 -2.21
CA VAL A 99 9.58 7.18 -2.99
C VAL A 99 9.57 6.35 -4.27
N TYR A 100 8.57 5.49 -4.41
CA TYR A 100 8.35 4.64 -5.59
C TYR A 100 7.53 5.36 -6.67
N ALA A 101 6.53 6.14 -6.25
CA ALA A 101 5.72 6.98 -7.13
C ALA A 101 5.13 8.17 -6.36
N SER A 102 4.87 9.28 -7.05
CA SER A 102 4.23 10.46 -6.47
C SER A 102 2.97 10.83 -7.23
N TYR A 103 1.87 10.98 -6.50
CA TYR A 103 0.58 11.41 -7.01
C TYR A 103 0.33 12.84 -6.53
N LYS A 104 0.26 13.78 -7.46
CA LYS A 104 -0.02 15.19 -7.18
C LYS A 104 -1.35 15.57 -7.85
N PRO A 105 -2.15 16.45 -7.22
CA PRO A 105 -3.41 16.93 -7.81
C PRO A 105 -3.21 17.76 -9.08
#